data_AF-A0A5N5FWA4-F1
#
_entry.id   AF-A0A5N5FWA4-F1
#
_cell.length_a   1.000
_cell.length_b   1.000
_cell.length_c   1.000
_cell.angle_alpha   90.00
_cell.angle_beta   90.00
_cell.angle_gamma   90.00
#
_symmetry.space_group_name_H-M   'P 1'
#
loop_
_entity.id
_entity.type
_entity.pdbx_description
1 polymer ?
#
loop_
_entity_poly.entity_id
_entity_poly.type
_entity_poly.pdbx_seq_one_letter_code
_entity_poly.pdbx_strand_id
1 'polypeptide(L)'
;MARVVGRKDERILTRLADEFEQLAAQLNSPVPIPMEIGKFTQACRLVSPLIRHLGVAMKFADIEYSAKGKSVNTLEELLDRDIQRNTIKLQSSASRLLIRVKHSLELLKIIFKHIMASRFYLSQP
;
A
#
# COMPACT_ATOMS: atom_id res chain seq x y z
N MET A 1 -37.03 10.36 7.70
CA MET A 1 -36.04 9.31 7.38
C MET A 1 -34.97 9.92 6.48
N ALA A 2 -33.83 10.33 7.03
CA ALA A 2 -32.76 10.93 6.26
C ALA A 2 -32.01 9.85 5.48
N ARG A 3 -32.03 9.93 4.15
CA ARG A 3 -31.13 9.17 3.28
C ARG A 3 -29.70 9.55 3.66
N VAL A 4 -28.98 8.65 4.31
CA VAL A 4 -27.52 8.74 4.40
C VAL A 4 -27.01 8.51 2.98
N VAL A 5 -26.81 9.60 2.23
CA VAL A 5 -26.00 9.58 1.02
C VAL A 5 -24.59 9.27 1.50
N GLY A 6 -24.24 7.99 1.51
CA GLY A 6 -22.94 7.55 2.00
C GLY A 6 -21.86 8.26 1.19
N ARG A 7 -21.05 9.09 1.85
CA ARG A 7 -19.96 9.79 1.19
C ARG A 7 -19.08 8.74 0.52
N LYS A 8 -18.54 9.07 -0.66
CA LYS A 8 -17.61 8.20 -1.42
C LYS A 8 -16.43 7.70 -0.55
N ASP A 9 -16.13 8.44 0.53
CA ASP A 9 -15.12 8.16 1.55
C ASP A 9 -15.52 7.09 2.58
N GLU A 10 -16.81 6.83 2.82
CA GLU A 10 -17.28 5.88 3.84
C GLU A 10 -16.91 4.42 3.52
N ARG A 11 -16.58 4.13 2.26
CA ARG A 11 -16.16 2.80 1.80
C ARG A 11 -14.66 2.67 1.58
N ILE A 12 -13.86 3.71 1.86
CA ILE A 12 -12.42 3.66 1.56
C ILE A 12 -11.71 2.59 2.38
N LEU A 13 -12.08 2.42 3.66
CA LEU A 13 -11.52 1.40 4.53
C LEU A 13 -11.97 -0.01 4.14
N THR A 14 -13.23 -0.18 3.72
CA THR A 14 -13.74 -1.45 3.19
C THR A 14 -12.98 -1.84 1.92
N ARG A 15 -12.89 -0.92 0.96
CA ARG A 15 -12.17 -1.17 -0.28
C ARG A 15 -10.68 -1.42 -0.05
N LEU A 16 -10.07 -0.71 0.92
CA LEU A 16 -8.69 -0.97 1.33
C LEU A 16 -8.55 -2.40 1.87
N ALA A 17 -9.47 -2.84 2.73
CA ALA A 17 -9.45 -4.21 3.26
C ALA A 17 -9.58 -5.24 2.12
N ASP A 18 -10.56 -5.07 1.23
CA ASP A 18 -10.80 -5.99 0.12
C ASP A 18 -9.59 -6.12 -0.81
N GLU A 19 -8.95 -5.00 -1.17
CA GLU A 19 -7.80 -5.00 -2.09
C GLU A 19 -6.56 -5.61 -1.43
N PHE A 20 -6.31 -5.35 -0.14
CA PHE A 20 -5.20 -5.96 0.59
C PHE A 20 -5.43 -7.44 0.89
N GLU A 21 -6.68 -7.87 1.07
CA GLU A 21 -7.05 -9.27 1.20
C GLU A 21 -6.78 -10.04 -0.10
N GLN A 22 -7.13 -9.46 -1.26
CA GLN A 22 -6.80 -10.05 -2.56
C GLN A 22 -5.28 -10.15 -2.78
N LEU A 23 -4.52 -9.11 -2.44
CA LEU A 23 -3.05 -9.16 -2.52
C LEU A 23 -2.47 -10.24 -1.59
N ALA A 24 -3.02 -10.38 -0.39
CA ALA A 24 -2.60 -11.42 0.55
C ALA A 24 -2.94 -12.82 0.03
N ALA A 25 -4.12 -13.03 -0.52
CA ALA A 25 -4.53 -14.30 -1.12
C ALA A 25 -3.61 -14.70 -2.28
N GLN A 26 -3.22 -13.73 -3.12
CA GLN A 26 -2.27 -13.95 -4.21
C GLN A 26 -0.90 -14.40 -3.69
N LEU A 27 -0.36 -13.72 -2.67
CA LEU A 27 0.96 -14.02 -2.10
C LEU A 27 0.99 -15.36 -1.34
N ASN A 28 -0.11 -15.72 -0.69
CA ASN A 28 -0.20 -16.93 0.12
C ASN A 28 -0.73 -18.15 -0.67
N SER A 29 -0.92 -18.02 -1.98
CA SER A 29 -1.31 -19.13 -2.86
C SER A 29 -0.23 -20.23 -2.88
N PRO A 30 -0.60 -21.53 -2.96
CA PRO A 30 0.35 -22.65 -3.05
C PRO A 30 1.35 -22.50 -4.20
N VAL A 31 0.95 -21.82 -5.28
CA VAL A 31 1.85 -21.35 -6.34
C VAL A 31 1.90 -19.82 -6.21
N PRO A 32 3.03 -19.25 -5.72
CA PRO A 32 3.17 -17.81 -5.59
C PRO A 32 3.04 -17.14 -6.95
N ILE A 33 2.07 -16.24 -7.08
CA ILE A 33 1.87 -15.46 -8.30
C ILE A 33 2.66 -14.16 -8.15
N PRO A 34 3.61 -13.85 -9.06
CA PRO A 34 4.40 -12.62 -9.01
C PRO A 34 3.54 -11.37 -8.83
N MET A 35 3.97 -10.46 -7.96
CA MET A 35 3.15 -9.30 -7.63
C MET A 35 3.20 -8.26 -8.75
N GLU A 36 2.13 -8.17 -9.54
CA GLU A 36 2.00 -7.12 -10.55
C GLU A 36 2.07 -5.73 -9.91
N ILE A 37 2.97 -4.89 -10.43
CA ILE A 37 3.19 -3.55 -9.88
C ILE A 37 1.89 -2.72 -9.97
N GLY A 38 1.06 -2.95 -10.99
CA GLY A 38 -0.20 -2.24 -11.22
C GLY A 38 -1.22 -2.49 -10.12
N LYS A 39 -1.45 -3.76 -9.79
CA LYS A 39 -2.35 -4.18 -8.70
C LYS A 39 -1.86 -3.65 -7.35
N PHE A 40 -0.57 -3.81 -7.07
CA PHE A 40 0.03 -3.29 -5.84
C PHE A 40 -0.12 -1.77 -5.71
N THR A 41 0.10 -1.03 -6.81
CA THR A 41 -0.01 0.44 -6.82
C THR A 41 -1.45 0.91 -6.65
N GLN A 42 -2.40 0.22 -7.26
CA GLN A 42 -3.83 0.50 -7.08
C GLN A 42 -4.23 0.35 -5.61
N ALA A 43 -3.84 -0.73 -4.94
CA ALA A 43 -4.11 -0.93 -3.52
C ALA A 43 -3.43 0.17 -2.67
N CYS A 44 -2.17 0.49 -2.95
CA CYS A 44 -1.44 1.54 -2.23
C CYS A 44 -2.10 2.92 -2.38
N ARG A 45 -2.73 3.25 -3.52
CA ARG A 45 -3.44 4.53 -3.71
C ARG A 45 -4.56 4.75 -2.69
N LEU A 46 -5.21 3.68 -2.23
CA LEU A 46 -6.28 3.76 -1.23
C LEU A 46 -5.77 4.19 0.15
N VAL A 47 -4.46 4.04 0.40
CA VAL A 47 -3.82 4.49 1.64
C VAL A 47 -3.63 6.02 1.64
N SER A 48 -3.63 6.69 0.48
CA SER A 48 -3.23 8.11 0.34
C SER A 48 -4.01 9.05 1.21
N PRO A 49 -5.34 8.94 1.21
CA PRO A 49 -6.16 9.86 1.99
C PRO A 49 -5.98 9.64 3.50
N LEU A 50 -5.67 8.40 3.92
CA LEU A 50 -5.51 8.02 5.32
C LEU A 50 -4.22 8.59 5.91
N ILE A 51 -3.15 8.61 5.12
CA ILE A 51 -1.83 9.10 5.54
C ILE A 51 -1.52 10.53 5.07
N ARG A 52 -2.49 11.24 4.46
CA ARG A 52 -2.34 12.65 4.06
C ARG A 52 -1.97 13.56 5.23
N HIS A 53 -2.40 13.19 6.45
CA HIS A 53 -2.09 13.88 7.71
C HIS A 53 -0.71 13.49 8.27
N LEU A 54 -0.05 12.46 7.71
CA LEU A 54 1.31 11.99 8.04
C LEU A 54 2.37 12.52 7.04
N GLY A 55 2.00 13.48 6.18
CA GLY A 55 2.89 14.49 5.64
C GLY A 55 3.77 14.18 4.43
N VAL A 56 4.27 12.95 4.18
CA VAL A 56 5.42 12.81 3.23
C VAL A 56 5.40 11.59 2.28
N ALA A 57 4.74 10.47 2.58
CA ALA A 57 5.07 9.20 1.91
C ALA A 57 4.32 8.87 0.60
N MET A 58 3.21 9.55 0.27
CA MET A 58 2.32 9.13 -0.82
C MET A 58 2.29 9.99 -2.10
N LYS A 59 3.34 10.78 -2.32
CA LYS A 59 3.72 11.22 -3.69
C LYS A 59 4.21 10.07 -4.59
N PHE A 60 4.26 8.88 -4.03
CA PHE A 60 4.71 7.63 -4.64
C PHE A 60 3.86 7.15 -5.82
N ALA A 61 2.54 7.28 -5.69
CA ALA A 61 1.60 6.77 -6.69
C ALA A 61 1.53 7.65 -7.95
N ASP A 62 2.00 8.90 -7.85
CA ASP A 62 1.94 9.89 -8.93
C ASP A 62 3.28 10.08 -9.65
N ILE A 63 4.42 10.06 -8.95
CA ILE A 63 5.69 10.50 -9.55
C ILE A 63 6.53 9.36 -10.16
N GLU A 64 6.51 8.15 -9.58
CA GLU A 64 7.51 7.14 -9.97
C GLU A 64 6.96 5.97 -10.80
N TYR A 65 5.65 5.73 -10.73
CA TYR A 65 4.99 4.67 -11.52
C TYR A 65 4.88 5.02 -13.01
N SER A 66 4.72 6.30 -13.36
CA SER A 66 4.59 6.78 -14.75
C SER A 66 5.92 6.71 -15.54
N ALA A 67 7.06 6.92 -14.87
CA ALA A 67 8.34 7.15 -15.54
C ALA A 67 9.28 5.92 -15.61
N LYS A 68 9.25 4.99 -14.65
CA LYS A 68 10.22 3.87 -14.56
C LYS A 68 9.65 2.46 -14.68
N GLY A 69 8.31 2.31 -14.66
CA GLY A 69 7.61 1.03 -14.76
C GLY A 69 7.32 0.54 -16.19
N LYS A 70 7.66 1.31 -17.23
CA LYS A 70 7.31 0.98 -18.62
C LYS A 70 7.99 -0.29 -19.18
N SER A 71 8.88 -0.93 -18.43
CA SER A 71 9.66 -2.09 -18.89
C SER A 71 9.65 -3.30 -17.95
N VAL A 72 8.96 -3.24 -16.81
CA VAL A 72 8.92 -4.33 -15.80
C VAL A 72 7.49 -4.44 -15.27
N ASN A 73 6.99 -5.67 -15.17
CA ASN A 73 5.58 -5.94 -14.88
C ASN A 73 5.33 -6.33 -13.42
N THR A 74 6.37 -6.80 -12.72
CA THR A 74 6.28 -7.33 -11.35
C THR A 74 7.21 -6.61 -10.37
N LEU A 75 6.89 -6.64 -9.07
CA LEU A 75 7.74 -6.05 -8.03
C LEU A 75 9.12 -6.73 -7.96
N GLU A 76 9.16 -8.02 -8.22
CA GLU A 76 10.37 -8.84 -8.25
C GLU A 76 11.30 -8.39 -9.39
N GLU A 77 10.78 -8.26 -10.62
CA GLU A 77 11.55 -7.73 -11.77
C GLU A 77 12.06 -6.31 -11.52
N LEU A 78 11.26 -5.48 -10.82
CA LEU A 78 11.64 -4.13 -10.47
C LEU A 78 12.85 -4.10 -9.52
N LEU A 79 12.88 -5.00 -8.53
CA LEU A 79 13.99 -5.16 -7.59
C LEU A 79 15.22 -5.77 -8.26
N ASP A 80 15.04 -6.81 -9.07
CA ASP A 80 16.11 -7.47 -9.81
C ASP A 80 16.82 -6.50 -10.74
N ARG A 81 16.07 -5.61 -11.41
CA ARG A 81 16.65 -4.56 -12.25
C ARG A 81 17.53 -3.61 -11.44
N ASP A 82 17.12 -3.21 -10.24
CA ASP A 82 17.92 -2.33 -9.39
C ASP A 82 19.17 -3.04 -8.85
N ILE A 83 19.11 -4.36 -8.62
CA ILE A 83 20.27 -5.19 -8.28
C ILE A 83 21.24 -5.28 -9.46
N GLN A 84 20.76 -5.67 -10.63
CA GLN A 84 21.57 -5.84 -11.85
C GLN A 84 22.27 -4.54 -12.25
N ARG A 85 21.62 -3.40 -12.08
CA ARG A 85 22.18 -2.07 -12.38
C ARG A 85 23.00 -1.47 -11.24
N ASN A 86 23.07 -2.14 -10.09
CA ASN A 86 23.71 -1.64 -8.87
C ASN A 86 23.18 -0.25 -8.44
N THR A 87 21.89 0.01 -8.66
CA THR A 87 21.23 1.30 -8.40
C THR A 87 20.51 1.36 -7.06
N ILE A 88 20.46 0.27 -6.29
CA ILE A 88 19.75 0.19 -4.99
C ILE A 88 20.12 1.35 -4.05
N LYS A 89 21.39 1.77 -4.08
CA LYS A 89 21.92 2.87 -3.24
C LYS A 89 21.63 4.29 -3.78
N LEU A 90 20.90 4.45 -4.88
CA LEU A 90 20.46 5.77 -5.34
C LEU A 90 19.21 6.21 -4.58
N GLN A 91 19.11 7.50 -4.24
CA GLN A 91 17.93 8.04 -3.54
C GLN A 91 16.62 7.84 -4.32
N SER A 92 16.72 7.77 -5.64
CA SER A 92 15.60 7.55 -6.55
C SER A 92 15.51 6.09 -7.03
N SER A 93 16.09 5.13 -6.32
CA SER A 93 15.92 3.72 -6.68
C SER A 93 14.51 3.24 -6.36
N ALA A 94 13.99 2.35 -7.20
CA ALA A 94 12.67 1.77 -6.99
C ALA A 94 12.66 0.91 -5.71
N SER A 95 13.78 0.27 -5.38
CA SER A 95 13.94 -0.48 -4.12
C SER A 95 13.80 0.41 -2.87
N ARG A 96 14.46 1.59 -2.83
CA ARG A 96 14.33 2.50 -1.67
C ARG A 96 12.94 3.05 -1.52
N LEU A 97 12.31 3.31 -2.66
CA LEU A 97 10.89 3.63 -2.71
C LEU A 97 10.10 2.52 -2.01
N LEU A 98 10.19 1.27 -2.47
CA LEU A 98 9.36 0.18 -1.95
C LEU A 98 9.54 -0.01 -0.44
N ILE A 99 10.74 0.20 0.09
CA ILE A 99 11.01 0.21 1.54
C ILE A 99 10.18 1.29 2.26
N ARG A 100 10.08 2.51 1.71
CA ARG A 100 9.25 3.58 2.30
C ARG A 100 7.76 3.24 2.29
N VAL A 101 7.26 2.62 1.22
CA VAL A 101 5.87 2.14 1.16
C VAL A 101 5.64 1.04 2.19
N LYS A 102 6.53 0.06 2.28
CA LYS A 102 6.46 -1.01 3.30
C LYS A 102 6.33 -0.44 4.70
N HIS A 103 7.21 0.48 5.10
CA HIS A 103 7.15 1.10 6.43
C HIS A 103 5.85 1.89 6.66
N SER A 104 5.32 2.55 5.62
CA SER A 104 4.05 3.27 5.71
C SER A 104 2.87 2.32 5.95
N LEU A 105 2.85 1.16 5.27
CA LEU A 105 1.85 0.12 5.47
C LEU A 105 1.97 -0.54 6.85
N GLU A 106 3.19 -0.78 7.33
CA GLU A 106 3.44 -1.29 8.68
C GLU A 106 2.94 -0.33 9.77
N LEU A 107 3.21 0.97 9.61
CA LEU A 107 2.69 1.99 10.51
C LEU A 107 1.15 2.00 10.51
N LEU A 108 0.52 1.93 9.34
CA LEU A 108 -0.94 1.88 9.23
C LEU A 108 -1.52 0.65 9.93
N LYS A 109 -0.89 -0.52 9.76
CA LYS A 109 -1.27 -1.75 10.46
C LYS A 109 -1.20 -1.59 11.98
N ILE A 110 -0.15 -0.95 12.50
CA ILE A 110 -0.01 -0.67 13.94
C ILE A 110 -1.11 0.28 14.42
N ILE A 111 -1.39 1.36 13.68
CA ILE A 111 -2.46 2.32 14.01
C ILE A 111 -3.81 1.61 14.09
N PHE A 112 -4.16 0.78 13.09
CA PHE A 112 -5.43 0.05 13.12
C PHE A 112 -5.52 -0.93 14.28
N LYS A 113 -4.45 -1.67 14.56
CA LYS A 113 -4.40 -2.56 15.75
C LYS A 113 -4.60 -1.78 17.04
N HIS A 114 -3.96 -0.62 17.19
CA HIS A 114 -4.11 0.22 18.37
C HIS A 114 -5.54 0.77 18.50
N ILE A 115 -6.13 1.28 17.42
CA ILE A 115 -7.52 1.77 17.42
C ILE A 115 -8.49 0.64 17.81
N MET A 116 -8.30 -0.57 17.28
CA MET A 116 -9.10 -1.73 17.66
C MET A 116 -8.94 -2.05 19.14
N ALA A 117 -7.71 -2.20 19.63
CA ALA A 117 -7.42 -2.52 21.02
C ALA A 117 -8.00 -1.47 21.99
N SER A 118 -7.77 -0.18 21.74
CA SER A 118 -8.27 0.92 22.56
C SER A 118 -9.80 0.98 22.62
N ARG A 119 -10.50 0.61 21.54
CA ARG A 119 -11.97 0.46 21.57
C ARG A 119 -12.42 -0.69 22.46
N PHE A 120 -11.68 -1.81 22.50
CA PHE A 120 -11.98 -2.91 23.41
C PHE A 120 -11.78 -2.54 24.89
N TYR A 121 -10.77 -1.74 25.22
CA TYR A 121 -10.53 -1.29 26.60
C TYR A 121 -11.57 -0.27 27.10
N LEU A 122 -12.15 0.55 26.22
CA LEU A 122 -13.21 1.52 26.57
C LEU A 122 -14.62 0.89 26.65
N SER A 123 -14.73 -0.41 26.36
CA SER A 123 -16.00 -1.15 26.38
C SER A 123 -16.09 -2.16 27.53
N GLN A 124 -15.10 -2.16 28.44
CA GLN A 124 -15.15 -2.91 29.69
C GLN A 124 -15.89 -2.06 30.75
N PRO A 125 -16.83 -2.64 31.51
CA PRO A 125 -17.60 -1.93 32.53
C PRO A 125 -16.75 -1.41 33.70
#